data_AF-A0A7D9IRW5-F1
#
_entry.id   AF-A0A7D9IRW5-F1
#
_cell.length_a   1.000
_cell.length_b   1.000
_cell.length_c   1.000
_cell.angle_alpha   90.00
_cell.angle_beta   90.00
_cell.angle_gamma   90.00
#
_symmetry.space_group_name_H-M   'P 1'
#
loop_
_entity.id
_entity.type
_entity.pdbx_description
1 polymer ?
#
loop_
_entity_poly.entity_id
_entity_poly.type
_entity_poly.pdbx_seq_one_letter_code
_entity_poly.pdbx_strand_id
1 'polypeptide(L)'
;EKEVYKHLEEYLHRARGLAEQGEHLIEVCVLCVQCMEDVETVKLLKAKEGGENVQIILASQVLERTLRTIHVHQNSLNINCLRDIAGIRAALDVLSTYLGDDFAENVKRFQALRKCLETAKYLCSDSSRSVLQLFLLKQLVRHDPNGIDAVKERCKRTELKWIMPPQLEEQDKTPDTFIVHHENYHVVREAFGKAILTSNIEELNLVIQDLQVQPPVRSCYVLLALFREITTSFSHVKKEDTIPAR
;
A
#
# COMPACT_ATOMS: atom_id res chain seq x y z
N GLU A 1 -13.90 13.37 27.00
CA GLU A 1 -13.78 12.11 26.23
C GLU A 1 -14.98 11.18 26.41
N LYS A 2 -15.34 10.74 27.62
CA LYS A 2 -16.43 9.74 27.83
C LYS A 2 -17.79 10.13 27.23
N GLU A 3 -18.20 11.39 27.33
CA GLU A 3 -19.47 11.85 26.75
C GLU A 3 -19.47 11.83 25.21
N VAL A 4 -18.34 12.15 24.58
CA VAL A 4 -18.20 12.11 23.12
C VAL A 4 -18.38 10.69 22.59
N TYR A 5 -17.74 9.70 23.25
CA TYR A 5 -17.90 8.30 22.86
C TYR A 5 -19.34 7.80 23.04
N LYS A 6 -20.06 8.28 24.06
CA LYS A 6 -21.49 7.96 24.25
C LYS A 6 -22.33 8.51 23.10
N HIS A 7 -22.13 9.77 22.72
CA HIS A 7 -22.85 10.37 21.59
C HIS A 7 -22.52 9.71 20.26
N LEU A 8 -21.26 9.30 20.05
CA LEU A 8 -20.88 8.54 18.86
C LEU A 8 -21.50 7.14 18.83
N GLU A 9 -21.61 6.46 19.98
CA GLU A 9 -22.32 5.19 20.08
C GLU A 9 -23.81 5.36 19.77
N GLU A 10 -24.46 6.40 20.30
CA GLU A 10 -25.86 6.74 20.00
C GLU A 10 -26.05 7.10 18.51
N TYR A 11 -25.10 7.80 17.90
CA TYR A 11 -25.10 8.12 16.48
C TYR A 11 -24.96 6.86 15.61
N LEU A 12 -24.01 5.98 15.94
CA LEU A 12 -23.81 4.70 15.27
C LEU A 12 -25.04 3.79 15.41
N HIS A 13 -25.69 3.79 16.57
CA HIS A 13 -26.92 3.03 16.80
C HIS A 13 -28.07 3.54 15.93
N ARG A 14 -28.26 4.87 15.84
CA ARG A 14 -29.27 5.48 14.95
C ARG A 14 -28.98 5.20 13.48
N ALA A 15 -27.72 5.25 13.06
CA ALA A 15 -27.33 4.95 11.69
C ALA A 15 -27.71 3.52 11.27
N ARG A 16 -27.64 2.54 12.18
CA ARG A 16 -28.11 1.16 11.91
C ARG A 16 -29.61 1.08 11.66
N GLY A 17 -30.39 1.90 12.38
CA GLY A 17 -31.86 1.92 12.24
C GLY A 17 -32.35 2.64 10.97
N LEU A 18 -31.49 3.41 10.32
CA LEU A 18 -31.80 4.19 9.10
C LEU A 18 -31.33 3.48 7.81
N ALA A 19 -30.55 2.42 7.93
CA ALA A 19 -29.92 1.75 6.79
C ALA A 19 -30.87 0.72 6.17
N GLU A 20 -31.69 1.13 5.20
CA GLU A 20 -32.30 0.18 4.25
C GLU A 20 -31.23 -0.47 3.35
N GLN A 21 -30.10 0.21 3.14
CA GLN A 21 -28.92 -0.24 2.40
C GLN A 21 -27.67 -0.15 3.28
N GLY A 22 -26.88 -1.23 3.35
CA GLY A 22 -25.71 -1.34 4.22
C GLY A 22 -24.57 -0.34 3.94
N GLU A 23 -24.58 0.33 2.79
CA GLU A 23 -23.55 1.29 2.36
C GLU A 23 -23.48 2.52 3.29
N HIS A 24 -24.62 3.05 3.72
CA HIS A 24 -24.66 4.22 4.62
C HIS A 24 -24.01 3.92 5.98
N LEU A 25 -24.17 2.70 6.49
CA LEU A 25 -23.55 2.30 7.75
C LEU A 25 -22.02 2.22 7.61
N ILE A 26 -21.53 1.76 6.46
CA ILE A 26 -20.09 1.72 6.16
C ILE A 26 -19.52 3.14 6.14
N GLU A 27 -20.16 4.08 5.46
CA GLU A 27 -19.70 5.48 5.40
C GLU A 27 -19.65 6.13 6.80
N VAL A 28 -20.67 5.88 7.63
CA VAL A 28 -20.66 6.33 9.03
C VAL A 28 -19.50 5.72 9.81
N CYS A 29 -19.24 4.42 9.64
CA CYS A 29 -18.08 3.78 10.27
C CYS A 29 -16.75 4.37 9.79
N VAL A 30 -16.59 4.61 8.48
CA VAL A 30 -15.39 5.20 7.89
C VAL A 30 -15.15 6.60 8.46
N LEU A 31 -16.18 7.45 8.48
CA LEU A 31 -16.08 8.79 9.05
C LEU A 31 -15.70 8.75 10.54
N CYS A 32 -16.33 7.89 11.34
CA CYS A 32 -15.97 7.72 12.74
C CYS A 32 -14.52 7.28 12.92
N VAL A 33 -14.06 6.31 12.12
CA VAL A 33 -12.66 5.83 12.17
C VAL A 33 -11.70 6.95 11.79
N GLN A 34 -11.97 7.70 10.71
CA GLN A 34 -11.12 8.81 10.27
C GLN A 34 -10.97 9.88 11.36
N CYS A 35 -12.08 10.33 11.95
CA CYS A 35 -12.01 11.33 13.02
C CYS A 35 -11.26 10.82 14.26
N MET A 36 -11.42 9.55 14.63
CA MET A 36 -10.67 8.95 15.73
C MET A 36 -9.18 8.77 15.38
N GLU A 37 -8.89 8.43 14.13
CA GLU A 37 -7.54 8.27 13.61
C GLU A 37 -6.80 9.62 13.65
N ASP A 38 -7.47 10.73 13.31
CA ASP A 38 -6.91 12.07 13.44
C ASP A 38 -6.53 12.39 14.89
N VAL A 39 -7.41 12.05 15.85
CA VAL A 39 -7.13 12.25 17.29
C VAL A 39 -5.92 11.43 17.74
N GLU A 40 -5.85 10.15 17.38
CA GLU A 40 -4.71 9.29 17.72
C GLU A 40 -3.42 9.72 17.03
N THR A 41 -3.51 10.18 15.78
CA THR A 41 -2.38 10.72 15.02
C THR A 41 -1.82 11.97 15.70
N VAL A 42 -2.67 12.90 16.12
CA VAL A 42 -2.23 14.09 16.87
C VAL A 42 -1.57 13.70 18.19
N LYS A 43 -2.08 12.69 18.91
CA LYS A 43 -1.44 12.18 20.14
C LYS A 43 -0.05 11.62 19.86
N LEU A 44 0.10 10.81 18.81
CA LEU A 44 1.38 10.23 18.41
C LEU A 44 2.37 11.29 17.92
N LEU A 45 1.91 12.31 17.19
CA LEU A 45 2.73 13.44 16.76
C LEU A 45 3.22 14.26 17.96
N LYS A 46 2.35 14.56 18.93
CA LYS A 46 2.76 15.24 20.18
C LYS A 46 3.75 14.40 20.98
N ALA A 47 3.58 13.08 21.02
CA ALA A 47 4.54 12.19 21.68
C ALA A 47 5.95 12.27 21.06
N LYS A 48 6.05 12.59 19.76
CA LYS A 48 7.33 12.81 19.06
C LYS A 48 8.10 14.02 19.59
N GLU A 49 7.43 15.02 20.17
CA GLU A 49 8.10 16.16 20.84
C GLU A 49 8.96 15.70 22.03
N GLY A 50 8.58 14.60 22.68
CA GLY A 50 9.39 13.93 23.70
C GLY A 50 10.49 13.01 23.14
N GLY A 51 10.61 12.90 21.82
CA GLY A 51 11.57 12.08 21.10
C GLY A 51 10.94 10.92 20.31
N GLU A 52 11.64 10.49 19.25
CA GLU A 52 11.21 9.41 18.36
C GLU A 52 10.95 8.10 19.11
N ASN A 53 11.79 7.76 20.09
CA ASN A 53 11.60 6.55 20.88
C ASN A 53 10.32 6.63 21.75
N VAL A 54 9.91 7.83 22.21
CA VAL A 54 8.64 8.02 22.95
C VAL A 54 7.44 7.80 22.04
N GLN A 55 7.49 8.33 20.81
CA GLN A 55 6.46 8.08 19.80
C GLN A 55 6.33 6.58 19.46
N ILE A 56 7.45 5.88 19.27
CA ILE A 56 7.46 4.44 18.96
C ILE A 56 6.92 3.62 20.15
N ILE A 57 7.27 3.99 21.39
CA ILE A 57 6.73 3.33 22.59
C ILE A 57 5.21 3.51 22.64
N LEU A 58 4.70 4.71 22.39
CA LEU A 58 3.26 4.96 22.40
C LEU A 58 2.53 4.18 21.29
N ALA A 59 3.09 4.14 20.08
CA ALA A 59 2.57 3.32 18.98
C ALA A 59 2.53 1.82 19.37
N SER A 60 3.60 1.30 19.97
CA SER A 60 3.65 -0.08 20.47
C SER A 60 2.56 -0.35 21.50
N GLN A 61 2.33 0.58 22.44
CA GLN A 61 1.27 0.46 23.45
C GLN A 61 -0.13 0.47 22.82
N VAL A 62 -0.34 1.22 21.75
CA VAL A 62 -1.60 1.21 21.00
C VAL A 62 -1.84 -0.16 20.39
N LEU A 63 -0.85 -0.71 19.67
CA LEU A 63 -0.96 -2.05 19.08
C LEU A 63 -1.17 -3.14 20.16
N GLU A 64 -0.43 -3.09 21.26
CA GLU A 64 -0.54 -4.03 22.38
C GLU A 64 -1.91 -3.99 23.05
N ARG A 65 -2.49 -2.80 23.22
CA ARG A 65 -3.84 -2.64 23.77
C ARG A 65 -4.87 -3.30 22.87
N THR A 66 -4.82 -3.00 21.58
CA THR A 66 -5.78 -3.56 20.63
C THR A 66 -5.64 -5.07 20.51
N LEU A 67 -4.42 -5.61 20.58
CA LEU A 67 -4.22 -7.05 20.55
C LEU A 67 -4.95 -7.76 21.70
N ARG A 68 -5.09 -7.13 22.87
CA ARG A 68 -5.83 -7.67 24.01
C ARG A 68 -7.35 -7.59 23.84
N THR A 69 -7.84 -6.60 23.09
CA THR A 69 -9.29 -6.34 22.93
C THR A 69 -9.88 -6.92 21.66
N ILE A 70 -9.06 -7.28 20.67
CA ILE A 70 -9.52 -7.71 19.34
C ILE A 70 -10.45 -8.93 19.36
N HIS A 71 -10.26 -9.85 20.32
CA HIS A 71 -11.13 -11.01 20.50
C HIS A 71 -12.47 -10.68 21.15
N VAL A 72 -12.55 -9.57 21.90
CA VAL A 72 -13.77 -9.14 22.62
C VAL A 72 -14.83 -8.59 21.67
N HIS A 73 -14.41 -8.17 20.46
CA HIS A 73 -15.28 -7.46 19.52
C HIS A 73 -15.65 -8.27 18.26
N GLN A 74 -15.27 -9.55 18.18
CA GLN A 74 -15.37 -10.37 16.95
C GLN A 74 -16.76 -10.40 16.30
N ASN A 75 -17.84 -10.16 17.08
CA ASN A 75 -19.22 -10.22 16.58
C ASN A 75 -20.07 -8.97 16.85
N SER A 76 -19.48 -7.83 17.27
CA SER A 76 -20.27 -6.61 17.51
C SER A 76 -19.56 -5.37 16.99
N LEU A 77 -20.17 -4.74 15.98
CA LEU A 77 -19.87 -3.36 15.61
C LEU A 77 -20.25 -2.48 16.81
N ASN A 78 -19.31 -1.70 17.33
CA ASN A 78 -19.51 -0.73 18.41
C ASN A 78 -18.39 0.32 18.35
N ILE A 79 -18.48 1.39 19.15
CA ILE A 79 -17.51 2.49 19.06
C ILE A 79 -16.10 2.09 19.49
N ASN A 80 -15.96 1.11 20.39
CA ASN A 80 -14.65 0.63 20.83
C ASN A 80 -13.94 -0.12 19.70
N CYS A 81 -14.68 -0.89 18.89
CA CYS A 81 -14.14 -1.55 17.70
C CYS A 81 -13.61 -0.51 16.68
N LEU A 82 -14.38 0.54 16.41
CA LEU A 82 -13.95 1.61 15.50
C LEU A 82 -12.73 2.38 16.03
N ARG A 83 -12.69 2.64 17.35
CA ARG A 83 -11.53 3.25 18.01
C ARG A 83 -10.28 2.37 17.90
N ASP A 84 -10.44 1.07 18.09
CA ASP A 84 -9.34 0.11 17.99
C ASP A 84 -8.80 0.05 16.55
N ILE A 85 -9.66 0.08 15.53
CA ILE A 85 -9.26 0.20 14.12
C ILE A 85 -8.48 1.49 13.87
N ALA A 86 -9.00 2.63 14.34
CA ALA A 86 -8.34 3.93 14.20
C ALA A 86 -6.95 3.95 14.86
N GLY A 87 -6.85 3.40 16.08
CA GLY A 87 -5.58 3.28 16.80
C GLY A 87 -4.57 2.40 16.09
N ILE A 88 -4.98 1.24 15.56
CA ILE A 88 -4.09 0.38 14.76
C ILE A 88 -3.57 1.14 13.55
N ARG A 89 -4.45 1.82 12.80
CA ARG A 89 -4.06 2.55 11.59
C ARG A 89 -3.04 3.64 11.89
N ALA A 90 -3.28 4.46 12.91
CA ALA A 90 -2.36 5.51 13.33
C ALA A 90 -1.00 4.94 13.80
N ALA A 91 -1.01 3.85 14.56
CA ALA A 91 0.22 3.21 15.04
C ALA A 91 1.03 2.53 13.92
N LEU A 92 0.35 1.90 12.95
CA LEU A 92 1.00 1.31 11.77
C LEU A 92 1.55 2.39 10.83
N ASP A 93 0.88 3.54 10.70
CA ASP A 93 1.40 4.68 9.96
C ASP A 93 2.71 5.19 10.60
N VAL A 94 2.73 5.39 11.92
CA VAL A 94 3.98 5.72 12.65
C VAL A 94 5.05 4.66 12.41
N LEU A 95 4.73 3.37 12.56
CA LEU A 95 5.68 2.29 12.35
C LEU A 95 6.30 2.38 10.94
N SER A 96 5.48 2.61 9.90
CA SER A 96 5.92 2.68 8.51
C SER A 96 7.02 3.73 8.27
N THR A 97 6.98 4.86 9.00
CA THR A 97 8.00 5.92 8.89
C THR A 97 9.40 5.47 9.32
N TYR A 98 9.50 4.43 10.16
CA TYR A 98 10.77 3.88 10.65
C TYR A 98 11.23 2.64 9.87
N LEU A 99 10.39 2.14 8.97
CA LEU A 99 10.66 0.98 8.12
C LEU A 99 11.18 1.38 6.72
N GLY A 100 11.72 2.59 6.58
CA GLY A 100 12.41 3.07 5.38
C GLY A 100 13.77 2.40 5.15
N ASP A 101 14.60 2.98 4.26
CA ASP A 101 15.92 2.43 3.93
C ASP A 101 16.84 2.30 5.15
N ASP A 102 16.73 3.27 6.08
CA ASP A 102 17.46 3.32 7.34
C ASP A 102 16.98 2.32 8.39
N PHE A 103 16.06 1.39 8.06
CA PHE A 103 15.49 0.42 9.01
C PHE A 103 16.56 -0.29 9.86
N ALA A 104 17.66 -0.75 9.25
CA ALA A 104 18.71 -1.46 9.97
C ALA A 104 19.40 -0.58 11.03
N GLU A 105 19.48 0.73 10.80
CA GLU A 105 20.02 1.69 11.76
C GLU A 105 18.95 2.09 12.78
N ASN A 106 17.72 2.30 12.34
CA ASN A 106 16.57 2.60 13.21
C ASN A 106 16.35 1.52 14.27
N VAL A 107 16.52 0.23 13.92
CA VAL A 107 16.39 -0.87 14.90
C VAL A 107 17.48 -0.83 15.97
N LYS A 108 18.68 -0.31 15.65
CA LYS A 108 19.75 -0.12 16.65
C LYS A 108 19.51 1.13 17.49
N ARG A 109 19.05 2.20 16.87
CA ARG A 109 18.80 3.51 17.49
C ARG A 109 17.58 3.51 18.41
N PHE A 110 16.51 2.84 18.01
CA PHE A 110 15.22 2.84 18.71
C PHE A 110 14.92 1.47 19.30
N GLN A 111 15.22 1.29 20.58
CA GLN A 111 15.03 0.01 21.28
C GLN A 111 13.57 -0.51 21.20
N ALA A 112 12.60 0.41 21.20
CA ALA A 112 11.18 0.05 21.14
C ALA A 112 10.70 -0.41 19.75
N LEU A 113 11.46 -0.13 18.68
CA LEU A 113 11.04 -0.40 17.31
C LEU A 113 10.87 -1.90 17.06
N ARG A 114 11.79 -2.72 17.56
CA ARG A 114 11.71 -4.19 17.40
C ARG A 114 10.46 -4.75 18.06
N LYS A 115 10.13 -4.29 19.27
CA LYS A 115 8.91 -4.72 19.98
C LYS A 115 7.64 -4.28 19.24
N CYS A 116 7.62 -3.05 18.74
CA CYS A 116 6.51 -2.52 17.96
C CYS A 116 6.30 -3.35 16.68
N LEU A 117 7.38 -3.66 15.96
CA LEU A 117 7.36 -4.48 14.75
C LEU A 117 6.84 -5.90 15.01
N GLU A 118 7.30 -6.58 16.07
CA GLU A 118 6.81 -7.91 16.42
C GLU A 118 5.31 -7.91 16.79
N THR A 119 4.85 -6.87 17.49
CA THR A 119 3.43 -6.70 17.81
C THR A 119 2.59 -6.50 16.55
N ALA A 120 3.07 -5.65 15.62
CA ALA A 120 2.42 -5.43 14.33
C ALA A 120 2.37 -6.72 13.49
N LYS A 121 3.47 -7.47 13.44
CA LYS A 121 3.55 -8.76 12.77
C LYS A 121 2.50 -9.73 13.33
N TYR A 122 2.45 -9.89 14.65
CA TYR A 122 1.47 -10.78 15.29
C TYR A 122 0.02 -10.35 15.01
N LEU A 123 -0.26 -9.04 14.96
CA LEU A 123 -1.57 -8.51 14.58
C LEU A 123 -1.96 -8.86 13.12
N CYS A 124 -0.96 -8.92 12.23
CA CYS A 124 -1.16 -9.16 10.80
C CYS A 124 -1.07 -10.64 10.39
N SER A 125 -0.51 -11.52 11.23
CA SER A 125 -0.29 -12.95 10.93
C SER A 125 -1.57 -13.78 10.81
N ASP A 126 -2.69 -13.28 11.29
CA ASP A 126 -3.99 -13.95 11.19
C ASP A 126 -4.60 -13.68 9.81
N SER A 127 -4.97 -14.75 9.10
CA SER A 127 -5.52 -14.65 7.74
C SER A 127 -6.79 -13.82 7.65
N SER A 128 -7.57 -13.75 8.75
CA SER A 128 -8.74 -12.86 8.85
C SER A 128 -8.39 -11.36 8.90
N ARG A 129 -7.11 -11.03 9.10
CA ARG A 129 -6.57 -9.68 9.31
C ARG A 129 -5.54 -9.28 8.27
N SER A 130 -5.50 -9.95 7.11
CA SER A 130 -4.66 -9.60 5.95
C SER A 130 -4.85 -8.15 5.48
N VAL A 131 -6.01 -7.54 5.77
CA VAL A 131 -6.27 -6.11 5.51
C VAL A 131 -5.33 -5.18 6.27
N LEU A 132 -4.89 -5.54 7.49
CA LEU A 132 -3.93 -4.75 8.27
C LEU A 132 -2.53 -4.79 7.64
N GLN A 133 -2.12 -5.97 7.16
CA GLN A 133 -0.88 -6.15 6.40
C GLN A 133 -0.89 -5.27 5.14
N LEU A 134 -1.99 -5.30 4.37
CA LEU A 134 -2.18 -4.45 3.20
C LEU A 134 -2.19 -2.96 3.53
N PHE A 135 -2.76 -2.58 4.67
CA PHE A 135 -2.72 -1.19 5.13
C PHE A 135 -1.28 -0.74 5.39
N LEU A 136 -0.48 -1.52 6.12
CA LEU A 136 0.93 -1.22 6.37
C LEU A 136 1.73 -1.12 5.07
N LEU A 137 1.52 -2.06 4.14
CA LEU A 137 2.14 -2.01 2.82
C LEU A 137 1.78 -0.72 2.06
N LYS A 138 0.51 -0.31 2.09
CA LYS A 138 0.08 0.96 1.46
C LYS A 138 0.76 2.17 2.08
N GLN A 139 0.93 2.21 3.41
CA GLN A 139 1.65 3.33 4.04
C GLN A 139 3.12 3.33 3.66
N LEU A 140 3.78 2.17 3.63
CA LEU A 140 5.17 2.07 3.15
C LEU A 140 5.33 2.64 1.75
N VAL A 141 4.47 2.23 0.81
CA VAL A 141 4.52 2.72 -0.59
C VAL A 141 4.23 4.22 -0.66
N ARG A 142 3.32 4.73 0.19
CA ARG A 142 2.96 6.15 0.24
C ARG A 142 4.12 7.02 0.73
N HIS A 143 4.87 6.56 1.72
CA HIS A 143 5.98 7.31 2.32
C HIS A 143 7.29 7.13 1.55
N ASP A 144 7.37 6.17 0.62
CA ASP A 144 8.58 5.89 -0.15
C ASP A 144 8.61 6.68 -1.47
N PRO A 145 9.58 7.58 -1.68
CA PRO A 145 9.69 8.35 -2.92
C PRO A 145 9.96 7.47 -4.15
N ASN A 146 10.49 6.26 -3.95
CA ASN A 146 10.79 5.31 -5.02
C ASN A 146 9.63 4.31 -5.25
N GLY A 147 8.53 4.47 -4.54
CA GLY A 147 7.30 3.71 -4.73
C GLY A 147 7.43 2.22 -4.38
N ILE A 148 6.60 1.41 -5.05
CA ILE A 148 6.41 -0.01 -4.68
C ILE A 148 7.64 -0.88 -4.89
N ASP A 149 8.48 -0.58 -5.88
CA ASP A 149 9.64 -1.43 -6.20
C ASP A 149 10.72 -1.36 -5.11
N ALA A 150 10.94 -0.17 -4.53
CA ALA A 150 11.83 -0.02 -3.37
C ALA A 150 11.28 -0.74 -2.12
N VAL A 151 9.97 -0.65 -1.89
CA VAL A 151 9.31 -1.38 -0.80
C VAL A 151 9.43 -2.90 -1.01
N LYS A 152 9.23 -3.39 -2.24
CA LYS A 152 9.43 -4.82 -2.59
C LYS A 152 10.85 -5.27 -2.25
N GLU A 153 11.87 -4.52 -2.68
CA GLU A 153 13.27 -4.84 -2.40
C GLU A 153 13.54 -4.86 -0.89
N ARG A 154 13.04 -3.86 -0.16
CA ARG A 154 13.20 -3.78 1.29
C ARG A 154 12.55 -4.95 2.03
N CYS A 155 11.36 -5.37 1.58
CA CYS A 155 10.65 -6.51 2.13
C CYS A 155 11.31 -7.86 1.83
N LYS A 156 12.38 -7.94 1.01
CA LYS A 156 13.18 -9.17 0.90
C LYS A 156 13.95 -9.48 2.19
N ARG A 157 14.16 -8.50 3.07
CA ARG A 157 14.78 -8.68 4.40
C ARG A 157 13.92 -9.60 5.27
N THR A 158 14.55 -10.50 6.02
CA THR A 158 13.84 -11.52 6.82
C THR A 158 12.90 -10.92 7.86
N GLU A 159 13.23 -9.75 8.40
CA GLU A 159 12.43 -9.03 9.39
C GLU A 159 11.17 -8.41 8.80
N LEU A 160 11.17 -8.11 7.49
CA LEU A 160 10.10 -7.36 6.80
C LEU A 160 9.33 -8.20 5.78
N LYS A 161 9.79 -9.43 5.49
CA LYS A 161 9.18 -10.34 4.50
C LYS A 161 7.70 -10.60 4.74
N TRP A 162 7.28 -10.62 6.00
CA TRP A 162 5.88 -10.83 6.35
C TRP A 162 4.95 -9.69 5.91
N ILE A 163 5.46 -8.51 5.51
CA ILE A 163 4.63 -7.38 5.07
C ILE A 163 4.14 -7.59 3.62
N MET A 164 4.91 -8.31 2.81
CA MET A 164 4.54 -8.58 1.43
C MET A 164 3.55 -9.74 1.35
N PRO A 165 2.35 -9.54 0.77
CA PRO A 165 1.44 -10.64 0.51
C PRO A 165 2.00 -11.50 -0.63
N PRO A 166 1.83 -12.83 -0.58
CA PRO A 166 2.44 -13.76 -1.54
C PRO A 166 2.00 -13.48 -2.99
N GLN A 167 0.78 -12.97 -3.20
CA GLN A 167 0.25 -12.64 -4.54
C GLN A 167 1.01 -11.50 -5.23
N LEU A 168 1.70 -10.64 -4.47
CA LEU A 168 2.48 -9.53 -5.03
C LEU A 168 3.93 -9.92 -5.37
N GLU A 169 4.42 -11.07 -4.87
CA GLU A 169 5.74 -11.60 -5.23
C GLU A 169 5.76 -12.08 -6.68
N GLU A 170 4.61 -12.52 -7.21
CA GLU A 170 4.47 -13.05 -8.58
C GLU A 170 4.25 -11.97 -9.65
N GLN A 171 3.90 -10.74 -9.25
CA GLN A 171 3.76 -9.60 -10.16
C GLN A 171 5.11 -8.90 -10.34
N ASP A 172 6.02 -9.55 -11.08
CA ASP A 172 7.34 -9.01 -11.43
C ASP A 172 7.28 -7.98 -12.57
N LYS A 173 6.09 -7.43 -12.89
CA LYS A 173 5.96 -6.39 -13.91
C LYS A 173 5.96 -5.03 -13.23
N THR A 174 7.00 -4.24 -13.51
CA THR A 174 6.99 -2.80 -13.24
C THR A 174 5.71 -2.19 -13.80
N PRO A 175 4.96 -1.34 -13.07
CA PRO A 175 3.77 -0.70 -13.60
C PRO A 175 4.08 0.09 -14.87
N ASP A 176 3.19 0.02 -15.87
CA ASP A 176 3.32 0.82 -17.08
C ASP A 176 2.86 2.25 -16.79
N THR A 177 3.82 3.17 -16.62
CA THR A 177 3.54 4.56 -16.26
C THR A 177 3.04 5.40 -17.44
N PHE A 178 3.15 4.89 -18.68
CA PHE A 178 2.74 5.61 -19.89
C PHE A 178 1.24 5.47 -20.21
N ILE A 179 0.50 4.69 -19.42
CA ILE A 179 -0.97 4.59 -19.50
C ILE A 179 -1.68 5.93 -19.32
N VAL A 180 -0.98 6.97 -18.82
CA VAL A 180 -1.45 8.36 -18.80
C VAL A 180 -1.83 8.90 -20.19
N HIS A 181 -1.32 8.28 -21.25
CA HIS A 181 -1.67 8.60 -22.63
C HIS A 181 -2.91 7.86 -23.15
N HIS A 182 -3.57 7.08 -22.27
CA HIS A 182 -4.85 6.42 -22.51
C HIS A 182 -4.85 5.56 -23.78
N GLU A 183 -5.98 5.53 -24.48
CA GLU A 183 -6.28 4.61 -25.59
C GLU A 183 -5.26 4.69 -26.72
N ASN A 184 -4.83 5.90 -27.12
CA ASN A 184 -3.93 6.06 -28.25
C ASN A 184 -2.56 5.39 -28.03
N TYR A 185 -2.02 5.48 -26.81
CA TYR A 185 -0.80 4.75 -26.46
C TYR A 185 -1.10 3.25 -26.26
N HIS A 186 -2.22 2.91 -25.62
CA HIS A 186 -2.60 1.53 -25.36
C HIS A 186 -2.66 0.69 -26.63
N VAL A 187 -3.35 1.17 -27.67
CA VAL A 187 -3.50 0.45 -28.95
C VAL A 187 -2.15 0.27 -29.64
N VAL A 188 -1.28 1.29 -29.63
CA VAL A 188 0.08 1.19 -30.19
C VAL A 188 0.90 0.16 -29.43
N ARG A 189 0.86 0.19 -28.09
CA ARG A 189 1.59 -0.75 -27.23
C ARG A 189 1.12 -2.19 -27.42
N GLU A 190 -0.18 -2.43 -27.48
CA GLU A 190 -0.74 -3.77 -27.70
C GLU A 190 -0.34 -4.32 -29.06
N ALA A 191 -0.45 -3.51 -30.12
CA ALA A 191 0.01 -3.89 -31.45
C ALA A 191 1.52 -4.19 -31.48
N PHE A 192 2.31 -3.42 -30.72
CA PHE A 192 3.75 -3.64 -30.59
C PHE A 192 4.07 -4.96 -29.87
N GLY A 193 3.40 -5.24 -28.75
CA GLY A 193 3.55 -6.50 -28.01
C GLY A 193 3.15 -7.71 -28.86
N LYS A 194 2.05 -7.62 -29.61
CA LYS A 194 1.61 -8.66 -30.55
C LYS A 194 2.60 -8.85 -31.70
N ALA A 195 3.15 -7.77 -32.23
CA ALA A 195 4.15 -7.84 -33.29
C ALA A 195 5.43 -8.56 -32.83
N ILE A 196 5.88 -8.31 -31.60
CA ILE A 196 7.03 -9.02 -31.00
C ILE A 196 6.72 -10.51 -30.87
N LEU A 197 5.55 -10.88 -30.31
CA LEU A 197 5.17 -12.28 -30.09
C LEU A 197 5.00 -13.08 -31.40
N THR A 198 4.49 -12.44 -32.44
CA THR A 198 4.18 -13.08 -33.73
C THR A 198 5.26 -12.90 -34.79
N SER A 199 6.27 -12.07 -34.51
CA SER A 199 7.27 -11.61 -35.50
C SER A 199 6.64 -10.98 -36.76
N ASN A 200 5.43 -10.40 -36.63
CA ASN A 200 4.71 -9.74 -37.72
C ASN A 200 4.40 -8.27 -37.39
N ILE A 201 4.91 -7.35 -38.22
CA ILE A 201 4.77 -5.90 -38.02
C ILE A 201 3.61 -5.26 -38.83
N GLU A 202 2.89 -6.02 -39.65
CA GLU A 202 1.84 -5.48 -40.53
C GLU A 202 0.73 -4.80 -39.72
N GLU A 203 0.24 -5.45 -38.67
CA GLU A 203 -0.80 -4.92 -37.78
C GLU A 203 -0.35 -3.65 -37.03
N LEU A 204 0.93 -3.62 -36.60
CA LEU A 204 1.52 -2.44 -36.00
C LEU A 204 1.54 -1.24 -36.97
N ASN A 205 1.91 -1.48 -38.23
CA ASN A 205 1.93 -0.42 -39.24
C ASN A 205 0.53 0.16 -39.50
N LEU A 206 -0.49 -0.70 -39.60
CA LEU A 206 -1.88 -0.26 -39.77
C LEU A 206 -2.34 0.60 -38.59
N VAL A 207 -2.11 0.14 -37.36
CA VAL A 207 -2.44 0.88 -36.14
C VAL A 207 -1.77 2.26 -36.10
N ILE A 208 -0.48 2.34 -36.46
CA ILE A 208 0.25 3.61 -36.50
C ILE A 208 -0.32 4.55 -37.55
N GLN A 209 -0.71 4.05 -38.73
CA GLN A 209 -1.27 4.85 -39.82
C GLN A 209 -2.67 5.37 -39.50
N ASP A 210 -3.50 4.54 -38.88
CA ASP A 210 -4.90 4.88 -38.55
C ASP A 210 -5.02 5.82 -37.34
N LEU A 211 -3.95 5.97 -36.56
CA LEU A 211 -3.93 6.83 -35.38
C LEU A 211 -4.19 8.31 -35.75
N GLN A 212 -5.33 8.84 -35.31
CA GLN A 212 -5.78 10.22 -35.55
C GLN A 212 -5.10 11.23 -34.60
N VAL A 213 -3.76 11.28 -34.62
CA VAL A 213 -2.96 12.21 -33.81
C VAL A 213 -1.90 12.91 -34.66
N GLN A 214 -1.35 14.02 -34.15
CA GLN A 214 -0.27 14.73 -34.83
C GLN A 214 0.99 13.86 -34.95
N PRO A 215 1.77 13.97 -36.04
CA PRO A 215 2.95 13.13 -36.26
C PRO A 215 3.94 13.07 -35.10
N PRO A 216 4.30 14.18 -34.41
CA PRO A 216 5.20 14.12 -33.26
C PRO A 216 4.67 13.26 -32.11
N VAL A 217 3.37 13.36 -31.83
CA VAL A 217 2.70 12.59 -30.76
C VAL A 217 2.67 11.10 -31.11
N ARG A 218 2.38 10.77 -32.38
CA ARG A 218 2.45 9.39 -32.88
C ARG A 218 3.84 8.79 -32.67
N SER A 219 4.89 9.52 -33.05
CA SER A 219 6.28 9.10 -32.83
C SER A 219 6.59 8.89 -31.35
N CYS A 220 6.12 9.77 -30.46
CA CYS A 220 6.25 9.57 -29.02
C CYS A 220 5.62 8.26 -28.55
N TYR A 221 4.38 7.95 -28.95
CA TYR A 221 3.72 6.69 -28.53
C TYR A 221 4.48 5.46 -29.00
N VAL A 222 5.00 5.47 -30.23
CA VAL A 222 5.83 4.37 -30.74
C VAL A 222 7.10 4.22 -29.89
N LEU A 223 7.78 5.31 -29.56
CA LEU A 223 8.99 5.27 -28.72
C LEU A 223 8.69 4.77 -27.29
N LEU A 224 7.58 5.21 -26.71
CA LEU A 224 7.14 4.75 -25.38
C LEU A 224 6.78 3.26 -25.39
N ALA A 225 6.05 2.79 -26.41
CA ALA A 225 5.70 1.39 -26.58
C ALA A 225 6.94 0.51 -26.78
N LEU A 226 7.89 0.98 -27.60
CA LEU A 226 9.17 0.31 -27.80
C LEU A 226 9.96 0.21 -26.50
N PHE A 227 10.11 1.32 -25.77
CA PHE A 227 10.78 1.31 -24.48
C PHE A 227 10.08 0.35 -23.50
N ARG A 228 8.75 0.36 -23.46
CA ARG A 228 7.98 -0.51 -22.57
C ARG A 228 8.17 -1.99 -22.92
N GLU A 229 7.87 -2.40 -24.15
CA GLU A 229 7.84 -3.83 -24.50
C GLU A 229 9.25 -4.43 -24.68
N ILE A 230 10.21 -3.64 -25.17
CA ILE A 230 11.58 -4.11 -25.43
C ILE A 230 12.52 -3.75 -24.28
N THR A 231 12.63 -2.49 -23.89
CA THR A 231 13.66 -2.09 -22.92
C THR A 231 13.37 -2.64 -21.52
N THR A 232 12.10 -2.66 -21.09
CA THR A 232 11.79 -3.22 -19.75
C THR A 232 11.88 -4.74 -19.70
N SER A 233 11.68 -5.45 -20.82
CA SER A 233 11.87 -6.90 -20.83
C SER A 233 13.34 -7.31 -20.64
N PHE A 234 14.31 -6.50 -21.12
CA PHE A 234 15.73 -6.72 -20.85
C PHE A 234 16.12 -6.58 -19.38
N SER A 235 15.46 -5.69 -18.62
CA SER A 235 15.72 -5.55 -17.17
C SER A 235 15.23 -6.74 -16.33
N HIS A 236 14.37 -7.60 -16.89
CA HIS A 236 13.84 -8.81 -16.24
C HIS A 236 14.52 -10.10 -16.74
N VAL A 237 15.50 -10.02 -17.65
CA VAL A 237 16.26 -11.20 -18.09
C VAL A 237 17.14 -11.65 -16.93
N LYS A 238 16.87 -12.86 -16.42
CA LYS A 238 17.76 -13.57 -15.50
C LYS A 238 19.17 -13.61 -16.12
N LYS A 239 20.19 -13.51 -15.26
CA LYS A 239 21.64 -13.56 -15.55
C LYS A 239 22.17 -14.73 -16.40
N GLU A 240 21.33 -15.52 -17.08
CA GLU A 240 21.75 -16.68 -17.88
C GLU A 240 22.05 -16.36 -19.35
N ASP A 241 21.56 -15.25 -19.91
CA ASP A 241 21.89 -14.86 -21.29
C ASP A 241 23.10 -13.93 -21.33
N THR A 242 24.25 -14.46 -20.90
CA THR A 242 25.53 -13.83 -21.23
C THR A 242 25.81 -14.11 -22.71
N ILE A 243 25.66 -13.10 -23.55
CA ILE A 243 26.10 -13.15 -24.95
C ILE A 243 27.57 -13.60 -24.96
N PRO A 244 27.95 -14.71 -25.64
CA PRO A 244 29.34 -15.10 -25.70
C PRO A 244 30.12 -13.98 -26.39
N ALA A 245 31.12 -13.44 -25.68
CA ALA A 245 32.04 -12.47 -26.22
C ALA A 245 32.69 -13.04 -27.49
N ARG A 246 32.56 -12.30 -28.60
CA ARG A 246 33.37 -12.51 -29.81
C ARG A 246 34.78 -12.00 -29.60
#